data_AF-A0A9J5XL84-F1
#
_entry.id   AF-A0A9J5XL84-F1
#
_cell.length_a   1.000
_cell.length_b   1.000
_cell.length_c   1.000
_cell.angle_alpha   90.00
_cell.angle_beta   90.00
_cell.angle_gamma   90.00
#
_symmetry.space_group_name_H-M   'P 1'
#
loop_
_entity.id
_entity.type
_entity.pdbx_description
1 polymer ?
#
loop_
_entity_poly.entity_id
_entity_poly.type
_entity_poly.pdbx_seq_one_letter_code
_entity_poly.pdbx_strand_id
1 'polypeptide(L)'
;MDSEAERRFRTIRNHLTSTAAVEQEQPSLLHRRNAAGEFCFEQGFSNALPEELKTGKWNVYRSARSPVKLISRFADHPEIGTLHDNFVRSVEAFPDCNYLGSRVQEDGTVGEYKWMTYKEADTARSAIGSALGSCVGLYFINRPEWLIVDHACFAYSFISVPLYDTLGPEAVKYIANHAAIEAIFCVPETLNHLLSFVSEIPSLHLIVVVGAVDGRIPSLPPSSGVEIISYSTLLSQGLSNLQPFCPPKPETVATICYTSGTTGTPKGAVLTHGNLIANVAGTSIGINLYSSDIYISYLPLAHIYERATQVLLVYFGGASGFYQGDNLKLVDDMAVLRPTVFCSVPRLYNKLYASIMNVVKTSGSLREKIFNAAYNAKKQAIFNGKNPSPFWDRLVFNKIKSRLGGRVRYMASGASPLSPDVMDFLRMLWLSSYRRVWNDLKLPVL
;
A
#
# COMPACT_ATOMS: atom_id res chain seq x y z
N MET A 1 -45.54 0.52 -10.28
CA MET A 1 -44.13 0.68 -10.72
C MET A 1 -43.27 -0.14 -9.79
N ASP A 2 -42.29 -0.90 -10.29
CA ASP A 2 -41.34 -1.61 -9.42
C ASP A 2 -40.61 -0.63 -8.50
N SER A 3 -40.32 -1.03 -7.26
CA SER A 3 -39.44 -0.27 -6.37
C SER A 3 -37.99 -0.24 -6.87
N GLU A 4 -37.21 0.73 -6.38
CA GLU A 4 -35.76 0.80 -6.63
C GLU A 4 -35.04 -0.51 -6.20
N ALA A 5 -35.49 -1.11 -5.09
CA ALA A 5 -34.98 -2.39 -4.61
C ALA A 5 -35.30 -3.56 -5.56
N GLU A 6 -36.53 -3.66 -6.08
CA GLU A 6 -36.91 -4.71 -7.03
C GLU A 6 -36.20 -4.55 -8.38
N ARG A 7 -36.00 -3.32 -8.84
CA ARG A 7 -35.18 -3.03 -10.04
C ARG A 7 -33.73 -3.49 -9.85
N ARG A 8 -33.11 -3.16 -8.71
CA ARG A 8 -31.79 -3.69 -8.33
C ARG A 8 -31.77 -5.23 -8.33
N PHE A 9 -32.70 -5.87 -7.61
CA PHE A 9 -32.77 -7.33 -7.55
C PHE A 9 -32.95 -8.00 -8.92
N ARG A 10 -33.76 -7.41 -9.83
CA ARG A 10 -33.97 -7.94 -11.19
C ARG A 10 -32.70 -7.81 -12.05
N THR A 11 -32.06 -6.64 -12.07
CA THR A 11 -30.81 -6.43 -12.82
C THR A 11 -29.69 -7.34 -12.31
N ILE A 12 -29.54 -7.47 -10.99
CA ILE A 12 -28.52 -8.31 -10.34
C ILE A 12 -28.79 -9.79 -10.62
N ARG A 13 -30.05 -10.26 -10.48
CA ARG A 13 -30.41 -11.65 -10.82
C ARG A 13 -30.05 -11.98 -12.26
N ASN A 14 -30.37 -11.10 -13.22
CA ASN A 14 -30.08 -11.33 -14.63
C ASN A 14 -28.56 -11.48 -14.91
N HIS A 15 -27.72 -10.70 -14.22
CA HIS A 15 -26.25 -10.83 -14.32
C HIS A 15 -25.75 -12.13 -13.69
N LEU A 16 -26.28 -12.53 -12.53
CA LEU A 16 -25.90 -13.78 -11.86
C LEU A 16 -26.36 -15.02 -12.64
N THR A 17 -27.57 -15.01 -13.22
CA THR A 17 -28.03 -16.12 -14.09
C THR A 17 -27.24 -16.23 -15.39
N SER A 18 -26.54 -15.17 -15.82
CA SER A 18 -25.61 -15.23 -16.95
C SER A 18 -24.27 -15.91 -16.61
N THR A 19 -23.93 -16.06 -15.32
CA THR A 19 -22.67 -16.68 -14.86
C THR A 19 -22.87 -18.00 -14.12
N ALA A 20 -24.10 -18.32 -13.68
CA ALA A 20 -24.47 -19.53 -12.94
C ALA A 20 -24.44 -20.85 -13.75
N ALA A 21 -23.52 -21.01 -14.71
CA ALA A 21 -23.29 -22.24 -15.45
C ALA A 21 -22.39 -23.26 -14.71
N VAL A 22 -21.81 -22.87 -13.56
CA VAL A 22 -20.99 -23.72 -12.68
C VAL A 22 -21.24 -23.32 -11.23
N GLU A 23 -21.80 -24.21 -10.43
CA GLU A 23 -22.20 -23.94 -9.03
C GLU A 23 -21.79 -25.10 -8.08
N GLN A 24 -21.83 -24.84 -6.76
CA GLN A 24 -21.52 -25.74 -5.63
C GLN A 24 -20.00 -26.04 -5.47
N GLU A 25 -19.42 -26.15 -4.26
CA GLU A 25 -19.94 -26.48 -2.92
C GLU A 25 -19.55 -25.47 -1.79
N GLN A 26 -19.92 -25.81 -0.55
CA GLN A 26 -19.74 -25.05 0.71
C GLN A 26 -18.43 -25.41 1.48
N PRO A 27 -18.09 -24.73 2.60
CA PRO A 27 -16.70 -24.69 3.08
C PRO A 27 -16.25 -25.93 3.86
N SER A 28 -15.19 -26.59 3.36
CA SER A 28 -14.40 -27.55 4.15
C SER A 28 -13.37 -26.84 5.03
N LEU A 29 -13.41 -27.09 6.33
CA LEU A 29 -12.24 -26.97 7.22
C LEU A 29 -11.06 -27.76 6.62
N LEU A 30 -9.81 -27.25 6.69
CA LEU A 30 -8.57 -28.02 7.03
C LEU A 30 -7.24 -27.26 6.78
N HIS A 31 -6.38 -27.30 7.81
CA HIS A 31 -4.91 -27.22 7.89
C HIS A 31 -4.04 -26.15 7.17
N ARG A 32 -3.07 -25.66 7.98
CA ARG A 32 -1.94 -24.78 7.66
C ARG A 32 -0.93 -25.40 6.66
N ARG A 33 -0.39 -24.60 5.74
CA ARG A 33 0.97 -24.77 5.16
C ARG A 33 1.58 -23.40 4.80
N ASN A 34 2.50 -22.91 5.63
CA ASN A 34 3.10 -21.56 5.55
C ASN A 34 4.12 -21.36 4.39
N ALA A 35 3.95 -22.04 3.25
CA ALA A 35 4.89 -22.03 2.11
C ALA A 35 4.22 -22.23 0.73
N ALA A 36 2.87 -22.21 0.67
CA ALA A 36 2.13 -22.24 -0.59
C ALA A 36 1.73 -20.81 -1.00
N GLY A 37 1.82 -20.49 -2.29
CA GLY A 37 1.27 -19.24 -2.84
C GLY A 37 -0.26 -19.32 -3.00
N GLU A 38 -0.96 -18.21 -2.76
CA GLU A 38 -2.43 -18.16 -2.75
C GLU A 38 -2.96 -17.32 -3.93
N PHE A 39 -3.68 -18.00 -4.84
CA PHE A 39 -4.35 -17.55 -6.08
C PHE A 39 -5.57 -18.48 -6.29
N CYS A 40 -6.45 -18.43 -7.30
CA CYS A 40 -6.85 -17.35 -8.23
C CYS A 40 -7.48 -17.84 -9.55
N PHE A 41 -8.83 -17.85 -9.65
CA PHE A 41 -9.54 -17.27 -10.80
C PHE A 41 -11.00 -16.87 -10.47
N GLU A 42 -11.36 -15.58 -10.62
CA GLU A 42 -12.76 -15.10 -10.64
C GLU A 42 -12.91 -13.85 -11.55
N GLN A 43 -13.81 -13.90 -12.55
CA GLN A 43 -14.08 -12.79 -13.47
C GLN A 43 -15.25 -11.93 -12.97
N GLY A 44 -15.00 -11.16 -11.90
CA GLY A 44 -15.97 -10.21 -11.36
C GLY A 44 -15.99 -8.88 -12.13
N PHE A 45 -16.80 -8.77 -13.19
CA PHE A 45 -17.14 -7.47 -13.77
C PHE A 45 -18.00 -6.66 -12.79
N SER A 46 -17.76 -5.36 -12.69
CA SER A 46 -18.58 -4.49 -11.84
C SER A 46 -19.99 -4.37 -12.42
N ASN A 47 -21.01 -4.77 -11.66
CA ASN A 47 -22.40 -4.62 -12.07
C ASN A 47 -22.77 -3.14 -12.12
N ALA A 48 -23.35 -2.69 -13.23
CA ALA A 48 -24.02 -1.40 -13.30
C ALA A 48 -25.32 -1.48 -12.49
N LEU A 49 -25.50 -0.56 -11.54
CA LEU A 49 -26.76 -0.41 -10.82
C LEU A 49 -27.76 0.39 -11.67
N PRO A 50 -29.07 0.29 -11.39
CA PRO A 50 -30.10 1.15 -11.98
C PRO A 50 -29.98 2.65 -11.67
N GLU A 51 -29.01 3.06 -10.84
CA GLU A 51 -28.83 4.46 -10.44
C GLU A 51 -27.76 5.17 -11.29
N GLU A 52 -28.15 6.27 -11.90
CA GLU A 52 -27.24 7.28 -12.43
C GLU A 52 -26.88 8.30 -11.32
N LEU A 53 -25.69 8.89 -11.39
CA LEU A 53 -25.34 10.00 -10.51
C LEU A 53 -26.19 11.23 -10.85
N LYS A 54 -26.82 11.84 -9.83
CA LYS A 54 -27.68 13.05 -9.97
C LYS A 54 -27.02 14.26 -10.66
N THR A 55 -25.70 14.21 -10.90
CA THR A 55 -24.87 15.28 -11.45
C THR A 55 -24.08 14.86 -12.70
N GLY A 56 -24.33 13.69 -13.31
CA GLY A 56 -23.61 13.30 -14.53
C GLY A 56 -24.07 12.01 -15.22
N LYS A 57 -23.62 11.82 -16.46
CA LYS A 57 -23.97 10.69 -17.36
C LYS A 57 -23.31 9.35 -16.98
N TRP A 58 -23.15 9.08 -15.68
CA TRP A 58 -22.33 7.98 -15.18
C TRP A 58 -23.17 7.03 -14.32
N ASN A 59 -23.22 5.76 -14.75
CA ASN A 59 -23.80 4.66 -13.97
C ASN A 59 -23.04 4.48 -12.66
N VAL A 60 -23.75 4.20 -11.57
CA VAL A 60 -23.13 3.69 -10.34
C VAL A 60 -22.76 2.22 -10.54
N TYR A 61 -21.53 1.84 -10.19
CA TYR A 61 -21.05 0.45 -10.27
C TYR A 61 -20.85 -0.19 -8.88
N ARG A 62 -21.02 -1.51 -8.81
CA ARG A 62 -20.74 -2.34 -7.62
C ARG A 62 -19.92 -3.58 -7.97
N SER A 63 -19.13 -4.06 -7.01
CA SER A 63 -18.40 -5.34 -7.14
C SER A 63 -19.37 -6.50 -7.36
N ALA A 64 -18.99 -7.47 -8.20
CA ALA A 64 -19.71 -8.72 -8.37
C ALA A 64 -19.93 -9.49 -7.06
N ARG A 65 -19.02 -9.35 -6.08
CA ARG A 65 -19.09 -9.99 -4.77
C ARG A 65 -20.01 -9.29 -3.77
N SER A 66 -20.42 -8.05 -4.02
CA SER A 66 -21.43 -7.36 -3.22
C SER A 66 -22.27 -6.45 -4.12
N PRO A 67 -23.16 -7.04 -4.93
CA PRO A 67 -23.91 -6.30 -5.93
C PRO A 67 -25.06 -5.50 -5.31
N VAL A 68 -25.59 -5.93 -4.16
CA VAL A 68 -26.74 -5.29 -3.48
C VAL A 68 -26.31 -4.20 -2.49
N LYS A 69 -25.19 -4.39 -1.78
CA LYS A 69 -24.75 -3.53 -0.66
C LYS A 69 -23.38 -2.92 -0.92
N LEU A 70 -23.15 -1.68 -0.48
CA LEU A 70 -21.79 -1.13 -0.41
C LEU A 70 -21.03 -1.78 0.76
N ILE A 71 -19.84 -2.31 0.48
CA ILE A 71 -18.89 -2.69 1.52
C ILE A 71 -18.23 -1.39 2.02
N SER A 72 -18.59 -0.97 3.23
CA SER A 72 -18.06 0.23 3.90
C SER A 72 -17.24 -0.08 5.15
N ARG A 73 -17.25 -1.34 5.60
CA ARG A 73 -16.62 -1.86 6.81
C ARG A 73 -16.15 -3.28 6.55
N PHE A 74 -15.17 -3.73 7.33
CA PHE A 74 -14.78 -5.14 7.37
C PHE A 74 -15.97 -5.99 7.86
N ALA A 75 -16.13 -7.20 7.34
CA ALA A 75 -17.26 -8.05 7.69
C ALA A 75 -17.20 -8.55 9.14
N ASP A 76 -16.00 -8.93 9.59
CA ASP A 76 -15.75 -9.50 10.92
C ASP A 76 -15.46 -8.43 11.99
N HIS A 77 -15.24 -7.18 11.58
CA HIS A 77 -14.88 -6.03 12.40
C HIS A 77 -15.68 -4.78 11.95
N PRO A 78 -17.03 -4.79 12.07
CA PRO A 78 -17.90 -3.71 11.59
C PRO A 78 -17.71 -2.38 12.35
N GLU A 79 -17.13 -2.41 13.54
CA GLU A 79 -16.82 -1.27 14.41
C GLU A 79 -15.67 -0.40 13.89
N ILE A 80 -14.83 -0.90 12.98
CA ILE A 80 -13.70 -0.13 12.42
C ILE A 80 -14.24 0.99 11.52
N GLY A 81 -14.48 2.14 12.13
CA GLY A 81 -15.04 3.35 11.53
C GLY A 81 -14.04 4.10 10.65
N THR A 82 -12.78 4.07 11.05
CA THR A 82 -11.73 4.97 10.59
C THR A 82 -10.36 4.28 10.55
N LEU A 83 -9.35 5.02 10.07
CA LEU A 83 -7.96 4.57 10.05
C LEU A 83 -7.35 4.49 11.46
N HIS A 84 -7.82 5.33 12.38
CA HIS A 84 -7.46 5.26 13.79
C HIS A 84 -7.94 3.95 14.40
N ASP A 85 -9.24 3.64 14.27
CA ASP A 85 -9.84 2.40 14.81
C ASP A 85 -9.14 1.16 14.26
N ASN A 86 -8.79 1.18 12.96
CA ASN A 86 -8.04 0.11 12.29
C ASN A 86 -6.65 -0.09 12.89
N PHE A 87 -5.95 1.00 13.24
CA PHE A 87 -4.64 0.91 13.89
C PHE A 87 -4.76 0.47 15.36
N VAL A 88 -5.68 1.06 16.14
CA VAL A 88 -5.95 0.68 17.55
C VAL A 88 -6.26 -0.81 17.66
N ARG A 89 -7.23 -1.32 16.89
CA ARG A 89 -7.57 -2.76 16.81
C ARG A 89 -6.38 -3.65 16.47
N SER A 90 -5.38 -3.13 15.76
CA SER A 90 -4.19 -3.86 15.35
C SER A 90 -3.08 -3.81 16.41
N VAL A 91 -2.97 -2.71 17.15
CA VAL A 91 -2.12 -2.60 18.35
C VAL A 91 -2.66 -3.47 19.48
N GLU A 92 -3.97 -3.55 19.66
CA GLU A 92 -4.60 -4.44 20.65
C GLU A 92 -4.42 -5.92 20.31
N ALA A 93 -4.59 -6.30 19.04
CA ALA A 93 -4.50 -7.70 18.60
C ALA A 93 -3.05 -8.21 18.40
N PHE A 94 -2.10 -7.31 18.09
CA PHE A 94 -0.74 -7.67 17.66
C PHE A 94 0.38 -6.79 18.29
N PRO A 95 0.31 -6.41 19.59
CA PRO A 95 1.13 -5.33 20.17
C PRO A 95 2.63 -5.54 19.99
N ASP A 96 3.10 -6.76 20.25
CA ASP A 96 4.51 -7.14 20.22
C ASP A 96 4.95 -7.74 18.86
N CYS A 97 4.09 -7.70 17.83
CA CYS A 97 4.47 -8.09 16.47
C CYS A 97 5.29 -6.98 15.80
N ASN A 98 6.29 -7.38 15.01
CA ASN A 98 7.05 -6.45 14.15
C ASN A 98 6.09 -5.68 13.23
N TYR A 99 6.22 -4.35 13.19
CA TYR A 99 5.46 -3.51 12.28
C TYR A 99 6.35 -2.77 11.28
N LEU A 100 7.25 -1.88 11.72
CA LEU A 100 8.03 -1.01 10.84
C LEU A 100 9.50 -1.42 10.83
N GLY A 101 10.02 -1.84 9.67
CA GLY A 101 11.38 -2.38 9.55
C GLY A 101 12.30 -1.50 8.68
N SER A 102 13.36 -0.93 9.26
CA SER A 102 14.43 -0.26 8.49
C SER A 102 15.72 -1.06 8.55
N ARG A 103 16.44 -1.10 7.42
CA ARG A 103 17.81 -1.62 7.36
C ARG A 103 18.88 -0.52 7.23
N VAL A 104 18.46 0.71 6.94
CA VAL A 104 19.33 1.89 6.91
C VAL A 104 19.50 2.37 8.35
N GLN A 105 20.74 2.56 8.77
CA GLN A 105 21.12 3.00 10.11
C GLN A 105 21.28 4.53 10.16
N GLU A 106 21.41 5.09 11.36
CA GLU A 106 21.57 6.55 11.59
C GLU A 106 22.87 7.13 10.98
N ASP A 107 23.90 6.31 10.81
CA ASP A 107 25.16 6.67 10.13
C ASP A 107 25.08 6.50 8.59
N GLY A 108 23.91 6.15 8.06
CA GLY A 108 23.68 5.87 6.64
C GLY A 108 24.14 4.49 6.17
N THR A 109 24.71 3.64 7.04
CA THR A 109 25.10 2.28 6.67
C THR A 109 23.88 1.38 6.45
N VAL A 110 24.06 0.31 5.68
CA VAL A 110 23.00 -0.63 5.30
C VAL A 110 23.30 -1.99 5.92
N GLY A 111 22.48 -2.40 6.88
CA GLY A 111 22.67 -3.63 7.66
C GLY A 111 21.52 -4.63 7.51
N GLU A 112 21.26 -5.35 8.60
CA GLU A 112 20.05 -6.13 8.82
C GLU A 112 18.85 -5.22 9.17
N TYR A 113 17.64 -5.76 9.03
CA TYR A 113 16.42 -5.04 9.39
C TYR A 113 16.24 -4.95 10.91
N LYS A 114 16.32 -3.73 11.45
CA LYS A 114 15.80 -3.37 12.78
C LYS A 114 14.30 -3.13 12.67
N TRP A 115 13.55 -3.62 13.66
CA TRP A 115 12.08 -3.56 13.67
C TRP A 115 11.56 -2.78 14.87
N MET A 116 10.56 -1.95 14.63
CA MET A 116 9.67 -1.37 15.63
C MET A 116 8.38 -2.20 15.66
N THR A 117 7.89 -2.52 16.85
CA THR A 117 6.61 -3.23 17.07
C THR A 117 5.38 -2.33 16.87
N TYR A 118 4.19 -2.91 16.78
CA TYR A 118 2.93 -2.14 16.77
C TYR A 118 2.81 -1.22 18.00
N LYS A 119 3.17 -1.70 19.19
CA LYS A 119 3.12 -0.95 20.46
C LYS A 119 4.11 0.22 20.54
N GLU A 120 5.32 0.05 20.01
CA GLU A 120 6.29 1.14 19.92
C GLU A 120 5.86 2.18 18.88
N ALA A 121 5.29 1.76 17.75
CA ALA A 121 4.69 2.67 16.77
C ALA A 121 3.47 3.42 17.33
N ASP A 122 2.68 2.77 18.19
CA ASP A 122 1.57 3.40 18.92
C ASP A 122 2.06 4.49 19.89
N THR A 123 3.14 4.21 20.61
CA THR A 123 3.81 5.17 21.49
C THR A 123 4.35 6.36 20.68
N ALA A 124 4.99 6.08 19.54
CA ALA A 124 5.57 7.10 18.67
C ALA A 124 4.50 8.00 18.00
N ARG A 125 3.40 7.43 17.47
CA ARG A 125 2.31 8.25 16.88
C ARG A 125 1.64 9.14 17.93
N SER A 126 1.57 8.66 19.18
CA SER A 126 0.93 9.38 20.28
C SER A 126 1.74 10.62 20.66
N ALA A 127 3.06 10.46 20.81
CA ALA A 127 3.98 11.56 21.03
C ALA A 127 4.00 12.54 19.85
N ILE A 128 4.21 12.07 18.62
CA ILE A 128 4.25 12.92 17.42
C ILE A 128 2.96 13.74 17.27
N GLY A 129 1.78 13.11 17.39
CA GLY A 129 0.50 13.82 17.27
C GLY A 129 0.20 14.79 18.43
N SER A 130 0.78 14.56 19.62
CA SER A 130 0.66 15.48 20.77
C SER A 130 1.37 16.83 20.56
N ALA A 131 2.23 16.93 19.54
CA ALA A 131 3.04 18.11 19.26
C ALA A 131 2.80 18.70 17.84
N LEU A 132 1.72 18.31 17.15
CA LEU A 132 1.43 18.71 15.76
C LEU A 132 0.18 19.57 15.57
N GLY A 133 0.15 20.25 14.41
CA GLY A 133 -0.99 21.02 13.88
C GLY A 133 -1.88 20.23 12.91
N SER A 134 -2.86 20.93 12.33
CA SER A 134 -4.05 20.36 11.68
C SER A 134 -3.82 19.84 10.25
N CYS A 135 -2.84 20.38 9.52
CA CYS A 135 -2.56 20.02 8.13
C CYS A 135 -1.06 19.75 7.93
N VAL A 136 -0.70 18.48 7.66
CA VAL A 136 0.68 17.98 7.77
C VAL A 136 1.21 17.47 6.43
N GLY A 137 2.21 18.14 5.88
CA GLY A 137 2.93 17.75 4.67
C GLY A 137 3.95 16.63 4.93
N LEU A 138 3.99 15.63 4.04
CA LEU A 138 4.96 14.53 4.11
C LEU A 138 5.83 14.51 2.84
N TYR A 139 6.98 15.17 2.86
CA TYR A 139 7.87 15.38 1.70
C TYR A 139 9.17 14.58 1.81
N PHE A 140 9.07 13.26 1.75
CA PHE A 140 10.20 12.33 1.79
C PHE A 140 9.81 10.91 1.34
N ILE A 141 10.81 10.11 0.98
CA ILE A 141 10.67 8.70 0.56
C ILE A 141 10.20 7.77 1.70
N ASN A 142 9.80 6.55 1.34
CA ASN A 142 9.26 5.58 2.28
C ASN A 142 10.25 5.21 3.40
N ARG A 143 9.87 5.47 4.65
CA ARG A 143 10.60 5.12 5.89
C ARG A 143 9.63 4.99 7.08
N PRO A 144 10.00 4.37 8.22
CA PRO A 144 9.11 4.18 9.37
C PRO A 144 8.39 5.44 9.83
N GLU A 145 9.12 6.55 9.94
CA GLU A 145 8.64 7.84 10.43
C GLU A 145 7.49 8.39 9.58
N TRP A 146 7.46 8.06 8.29
CA TRP A 146 6.36 8.44 7.39
C TRP A 146 5.03 7.87 7.87
N LEU A 147 4.98 6.57 8.17
CA LEU A 147 3.77 5.91 8.66
C LEU A 147 3.44 6.28 10.10
N ILE A 148 4.44 6.57 10.94
CA ILE A 148 4.21 7.08 12.30
C ILE A 148 3.49 8.43 12.26
N VAL A 149 3.90 9.35 11.38
CA VAL A 149 3.24 10.65 11.21
C VAL A 149 1.86 10.50 10.55
N ASP A 150 1.68 9.61 9.57
CA ASP A 150 0.36 9.36 8.96
C ASP A 150 -0.64 8.82 10.02
N HIS A 151 -0.21 7.87 10.86
CA HIS A 151 -1.02 7.37 12.00
C HIS A 151 -1.23 8.41 13.11
N ALA A 152 -0.27 9.33 13.32
CA ALA A 152 -0.45 10.45 14.22
C ALA A 152 -1.56 11.38 13.69
N CYS A 153 -1.52 11.72 12.40
CA CYS A 153 -2.57 12.53 11.77
C CYS A 153 -3.94 11.87 11.95
N PHE A 154 -4.05 10.56 11.70
CA PHE A 154 -5.30 9.83 11.86
C PHE A 154 -5.82 9.81 13.31
N ALA A 155 -4.95 9.87 14.32
CA ALA A 155 -5.35 9.78 15.73
C ALA A 155 -5.80 11.11 16.34
N TYR A 156 -5.41 12.23 15.76
CA TYR A 156 -5.76 13.57 16.23
C TYR A 156 -6.66 14.35 15.24
N SER A 157 -7.22 13.65 14.25
CA SER A 157 -8.05 14.22 13.17
C SER A 157 -7.35 15.27 12.29
N PHE A 158 -6.02 15.16 12.13
CA PHE A 158 -5.25 16.01 11.22
C PHE A 158 -5.24 15.44 9.80
N ILE A 159 -5.08 16.32 8.81
CA ILE A 159 -5.05 15.96 7.38
C ILE A 159 -3.60 15.74 6.96
N SER A 160 -3.26 14.54 6.48
CA SER A 160 -1.94 14.31 5.86
C SER A 160 -1.93 14.67 4.37
N VAL A 161 -0.93 15.42 3.91
CA VAL A 161 -0.79 15.89 2.53
C VAL A 161 0.54 15.40 1.97
N PRO A 162 0.58 14.22 1.34
CA PRO A 162 1.83 13.63 0.96
C PRO A 162 2.37 14.19 -0.37
N LEU A 163 3.67 14.47 -0.37
CA LEU A 163 4.41 15.13 -1.44
C LEU A 163 5.45 14.14 -1.98
N TYR A 164 5.44 13.87 -3.28
CA TYR A 164 6.49 13.04 -3.88
C TYR A 164 7.83 13.77 -3.81
N ASP A 165 8.87 13.06 -3.38
CA ASP A 165 10.28 13.48 -3.38
C ASP A 165 10.75 13.98 -4.75
N THR A 166 10.17 13.46 -5.83
CA THR A 166 10.48 13.83 -7.22
C THR A 166 9.75 15.10 -7.72
N LEU A 167 9.03 15.84 -6.88
CA LEU A 167 8.38 17.10 -7.29
C LEU A 167 9.38 18.26 -7.36
N GLY A 168 9.26 19.08 -8.41
CA GLY A 168 9.96 20.35 -8.50
C GLY A 168 9.43 21.39 -7.49
N PRO A 169 10.24 22.40 -7.13
CA PRO A 169 9.91 23.36 -6.07
C PRO A 169 8.56 24.06 -6.27
N GLU A 170 8.26 24.52 -7.50
CA GLU A 170 6.99 25.17 -7.83
C GLU A 170 5.75 24.28 -7.59
N ALA A 171 5.87 22.97 -7.81
CA ALA A 171 4.77 22.03 -7.54
C ALA A 171 4.59 21.81 -6.03
N VAL A 172 5.68 21.76 -5.26
CA VAL A 172 5.64 21.67 -3.79
C VAL A 172 5.05 22.94 -3.18
N LYS A 173 5.52 24.12 -3.60
CA LYS A 173 4.99 25.44 -3.20
C LYS A 173 3.50 25.58 -3.52
N TYR A 174 3.08 25.18 -4.73
CA TYR A 174 1.67 25.19 -5.12
C TYR A 174 0.82 24.29 -4.21
N ILE A 175 1.26 23.05 -3.99
CA ILE A 175 0.52 22.09 -3.14
C ILE A 175 0.45 22.58 -1.68
N ALA A 176 1.55 23.09 -1.14
CA ALA A 176 1.61 23.57 0.24
C ALA A 176 0.64 24.74 0.48
N ASN A 177 0.58 25.71 -0.44
CA ASN A 177 -0.40 26.78 -0.41
C ASN A 177 -1.84 26.28 -0.64
N HIS A 178 -2.06 25.44 -1.65
CA HIS A 178 -3.41 24.99 -2.03
C HIS A 178 -4.06 24.04 -1.01
N ALA A 179 -3.26 23.31 -0.23
CA ALA A 179 -3.74 22.52 0.91
C ALA A 179 -3.65 23.26 2.26
N ALA A 180 -3.16 24.50 2.29
CA ALA A 180 -2.86 25.26 3.50
C ALA A 180 -2.07 24.44 4.55
N ILE A 181 -0.93 23.89 4.15
CA ILE A 181 -0.10 23.06 5.03
C ILE A 181 0.48 23.91 6.16
N GLU A 182 0.31 23.44 7.39
CA GLU A 182 0.73 24.07 8.65
C GLU A 182 2.11 23.58 9.11
N ALA A 183 2.38 22.28 8.95
CA ALA A 183 3.65 21.66 9.29
C ALA A 183 4.16 20.75 8.15
N ILE A 184 5.46 20.77 7.82
CA ILE A 184 6.05 19.86 6.83
C ILE A 184 7.13 18.99 7.47
N PHE A 185 6.96 17.68 7.38
CA PHE A 185 8.05 16.72 7.60
C PHE A 185 8.84 16.51 6.31
N CYS A 186 10.17 16.58 6.40
CA CYS A 186 11.07 16.39 5.28
C CYS A 186 12.38 15.70 5.69
N VAL A 187 13.20 15.30 4.73
CA VAL A 187 14.60 14.87 4.96
C VAL A 187 15.58 16.01 4.61
N PRO A 188 16.86 15.97 5.07
CA PRO A 188 17.83 17.06 4.83
C PRO A 188 18.02 17.43 3.35
N GLU A 189 17.87 16.48 2.43
CA GLU A 189 17.97 16.69 0.98
C GLU A 189 16.84 17.62 0.50
N THR A 190 15.60 17.30 0.89
CA THR A 190 14.38 18.06 0.56
C THR A 190 14.27 19.40 1.31
N LEU A 191 14.92 19.53 2.46
CA LEU A 191 14.92 20.78 3.26
C LEU A 191 15.47 21.96 2.46
N ASN A 192 16.56 21.75 1.71
CA ASN A 192 17.17 22.80 0.89
C ASN A 192 16.21 23.34 -0.19
N HIS A 193 15.31 22.49 -0.71
CA HIS A 193 14.26 22.95 -1.62
C HIS A 193 13.24 23.82 -0.86
N LEU A 194 12.71 23.34 0.28
CA LEU A 194 11.73 24.09 1.08
C LEU A 194 12.25 25.48 1.48
N LEU A 195 13.50 25.57 1.95
CA LEU A 195 14.12 26.83 2.38
C LEU A 195 14.19 27.89 1.27
N SER A 196 14.22 27.49 -0.01
CA SER A 196 14.26 28.43 -1.14
C SER A 196 12.94 29.18 -1.39
N PHE A 197 11.82 28.67 -0.85
CA PHE A 197 10.47 29.25 -1.04
C PHE A 197 9.62 29.26 0.24
N VAL A 198 10.23 29.04 1.42
CA VAL A 198 9.51 28.90 2.70
C VAL A 198 8.67 30.14 3.04
N SER A 199 9.15 31.34 2.71
CA SER A 199 8.44 32.61 2.88
C SER A 199 7.30 32.84 1.87
N GLU A 200 7.13 31.96 0.88
CA GLU A 200 5.98 31.95 -0.05
C GLU A 200 4.85 31.01 0.44
N ILE A 201 4.91 30.47 1.66
CA ILE A 201 3.89 29.57 2.23
C ILE A 201 3.40 30.14 3.59
N PRO A 202 2.47 31.10 3.61
CA PRO A 202 2.07 31.82 4.82
C PRO A 202 1.25 31.00 5.83
N SER A 203 0.84 29.77 5.49
CA SER A 203 0.23 28.81 6.43
C SER A 203 1.25 28.01 7.23
N LEU A 204 2.47 27.85 6.70
CA LEU A 204 3.51 27.01 7.27
C LEU A 204 4.13 27.70 8.47
N HIS A 205 4.20 27.00 9.61
CA HIS A 205 4.84 27.49 10.84
C HIS A 205 5.85 26.50 11.44
N LEU A 206 5.90 25.26 10.94
CA LEU A 206 6.79 24.21 11.46
C LEU A 206 7.39 23.36 10.33
N ILE A 207 8.71 23.16 10.36
CA ILE A 207 9.41 22.15 9.54
C ILE A 207 10.10 21.13 10.44
N VAL A 208 9.85 19.85 10.21
CA VAL A 208 10.37 18.75 11.03
C VAL A 208 11.31 17.88 10.20
N VAL A 209 12.59 17.89 10.54
CA VAL A 209 13.64 17.26 9.72
C VAL A 209 13.94 15.85 10.24
N VAL A 210 13.61 14.84 9.44
CA VAL A 210 13.75 13.41 9.76
C VAL A 210 15.15 12.92 9.39
N GLY A 211 15.90 12.45 10.38
CA GLY A 211 17.31 12.04 10.19
C GLY A 211 18.32 13.19 10.24
N ALA A 212 17.93 14.38 10.69
CA ALA A 212 18.86 15.44 11.06
C ALA A 212 19.28 15.33 12.53
N VAL A 213 20.51 15.77 12.83
CA VAL A 213 21.00 16.03 14.19
C VAL A 213 20.77 17.51 14.50
N ASP A 214 20.17 17.85 15.63
CA ASP A 214 19.70 19.22 15.94
C ASP A 214 20.78 20.30 15.75
N GLY A 215 22.02 20.03 16.19
CA GLY A 215 23.17 20.92 15.99
C GLY A 215 23.66 21.09 14.54
N ARG A 216 22.93 20.59 13.55
CA ARG A 216 23.18 20.76 12.10
C ARG A 216 21.96 21.27 11.33
N ILE A 217 20.85 21.59 12.00
CA ILE A 217 19.65 22.14 11.38
C ILE A 217 19.86 23.66 11.16
N PRO A 218 19.60 24.19 9.96
CA PRO A 218 19.68 25.63 9.71
C PRO A 218 18.54 26.36 10.41
N SER A 219 18.87 27.39 11.19
CA SER A 219 17.88 28.29 11.79
C SER A 219 17.42 29.35 10.78
N LEU A 220 16.11 29.57 10.69
CA LEU A 220 15.55 30.73 10.01
C LEU A 220 15.57 31.97 10.94
N PRO A 221 15.54 33.19 10.39
CA PRO A 221 15.33 34.40 11.18
C PRO A 221 13.98 34.33 11.92
N PRO A 222 13.86 34.84 13.16
CA PRO A 222 12.58 34.84 13.90
C PRO A 222 11.43 35.56 13.17
N SER A 223 11.74 36.51 12.29
CA SER A 223 10.78 37.21 11.42
C SER A 223 10.17 36.34 10.31
N SER A 224 10.60 35.09 10.15
CA SER A 224 10.01 34.13 9.21
C SER A 224 8.69 33.51 9.71
N GLY A 225 8.48 33.46 11.03
CA GLY A 225 7.35 32.73 11.63
C GLY A 225 7.44 31.20 11.56
N VAL A 226 8.55 30.64 11.05
CA VAL A 226 8.72 29.19 10.85
C VAL A 226 9.79 28.63 11.78
N GLU A 227 9.39 27.71 12.66
CA GLU A 227 10.31 26.90 13.47
C GLU A 227 10.84 25.71 12.64
N ILE A 228 12.11 25.34 12.85
CA ILE A 228 12.71 24.14 12.25
C ILE A 228 13.38 23.30 13.34
N ILE A 229 12.94 22.05 13.52
CA ILE A 229 13.41 21.11 14.55
C ILE A 229 13.68 19.72 13.98
N SER A 230 14.41 18.88 14.73
CA SER A 230 14.53 17.46 14.38
C SER A 230 13.26 16.68 14.74
N TYR A 231 13.07 15.55 14.06
CA TYR A 231 12.07 14.56 14.44
C TYR A 231 12.22 14.07 15.90
N SER A 232 13.46 13.94 16.38
CA SER A 232 13.78 13.56 17.76
C SER A 232 13.35 14.62 18.79
N THR A 233 13.51 15.91 18.47
CA THR A 233 13.06 17.01 19.31
C THR A 233 11.54 17.06 19.39
N LEU A 234 10.83 16.95 18.26
CA LEU A 234 9.36 16.88 18.25
C LEU A 234 8.84 15.68 19.05
N LEU A 235 9.43 14.48 18.85
CA LEU A 235 9.07 13.27 19.57
C LEU A 235 9.26 13.44 21.09
N SER A 236 10.33 14.12 21.51
CA SER A 236 10.64 14.38 22.92
C SER A 236 9.71 15.41 23.56
N GLN A 237 9.33 16.47 22.83
CA GLN A 237 8.30 17.42 23.23
C GLN A 237 6.95 16.72 23.44
N GLY A 238 6.53 15.89 22.48
CA GLY A 238 5.31 15.11 22.53
C GLY A 238 5.26 14.10 23.69
N LEU A 239 6.34 13.36 23.93
CA LEU A 239 6.47 12.46 25.09
C LEU A 239 6.39 13.21 26.43
N SER A 240 6.84 14.46 26.48
CA SER A 240 6.84 15.30 27.68
C SER A 240 5.47 15.92 27.99
N ASN A 241 4.57 16.00 27.01
CA ASN A 241 3.25 16.64 27.13
C ASN A 241 2.20 15.92 26.27
N LEU A 242 1.97 14.63 26.54
CA LEU A 242 1.02 13.80 25.80
C LEU A 242 -0.41 14.39 25.86
N GLN A 243 -0.99 14.62 24.69
CA GLN A 243 -2.39 15.04 24.53
C GLN A 243 -3.28 13.82 24.32
N PRO A 244 -4.56 13.84 24.75
CA PRO A 244 -5.50 12.79 24.42
C PRO A 244 -5.77 12.76 22.91
N PHE A 245 -5.99 11.58 22.33
CA PHE A 245 -6.42 11.45 20.94
C PHE A 245 -7.70 12.26 20.68
N CYS A 246 -7.85 12.69 19.44
CA CYS A 246 -9.08 13.30 18.91
C CYS A 246 -9.59 12.40 17.77
N PRO A 247 -10.29 11.28 18.08
CA PRO A 247 -10.63 10.28 17.08
C PRO A 247 -11.54 10.85 15.98
N PRO A 248 -11.21 10.62 14.70
CA PRO A 248 -11.96 11.15 13.58
C PRO A 248 -13.33 10.47 13.43
N LYS A 249 -14.20 11.09 12.63
CA LYS A 249 -15.39 10.43 12.09
C LYS A 249 -15.07 9.81 10.74
N PRO A 250 -15.85 8.83 10.25
CA PRO A 250 -15.67 8.28 8.91
C PRO A 250 -15.68 9.33 7.80
N GLU A 251 -16.43 10.42 8.00
CA GLU A 251 -16.58 11.54 7.07
C GLU A 251 -15.43 12.58 7.20
N THR A 252 -14.61 12.51 8.25
CA THR A 252 -13.42 13.38 8.39
C THR A 252 -12.43 13.11 7.27
N VAL A 253 -11.86 14.17 6.71
CA VAL A 253 -10.77 14.08 5.72
C VAL A 253 -9.54 13.49 6.40
N ALA A 254 -9.09 12.33 5.94
CA ALA A 254 -7.84 11.74 6.41
C ALA A 254 -6.64 12.37 5.69
N THR A 255 -6.82 12.71 4.40
CA THR A 255 -5.69 13.05 3.53
C THR A 255 -6.11 13.69 2.22
N ILE A 256 -5.18 14.42 1.58
CA ILE A 256 -5.34 14.99 0.24
C ILE A 256 -4.17 14.51 -0.64
N CYS A 257 -4.42 13.51 -1.49
CA CYS A 257 -3.43 12.99 -2.43
C CYS A 257 -3.42 13.80 -3.73
N TYR A 258 -2.31 14.44 -4.08
CA TYR A 258 -2.22 15.22 -5.32
C TYR A 258 -1.82 14.37 -6.52
N THR A 259 -2.55 14.53 -7.63
CA THR A 259 -2.23 13.93 -8.94
C THR A 259 -1.91 15.03 -9.96
N SER A 260 -1.03 14.76 -10.92
CA SER A 260 -0.60 15.75 -11.93
C SER A 260 -1.69 16.16 -12.93
N GLY A 261 -2.70 15.29 -13.09
CA GLY A 261 -3.82 15.50 -14.02
C GLY A 261 -3.41 15.62 -15.49
N THR A 262 -4.36 16.02 -16.34
CA THR A 262 -4.13 16.36 -17.75
C THR A 262 -3.90 17.86 -17.97
N THR A 263 -4.06 18.68 -16.92
CA THR A 263 -4.08 20.15 -16.98
C THR A 263 -2.77 20.82 -16.52
N GLY A 264 -1.72 20.05 -16.27
CA GLY A 264 -0.41 20.54 -15.81
C GLY A 264 -0.38 20.93 -14.32
N THR A 265 -1.35 21.73 -13.86
CA THR A 265 -1.53 22.04 -12.43
C THR A 265 -2.03 20.79 -11.67
N PRO A 266 -1.35 20.37 -10.58
CA PRO A 266 -1.78 19.25 -9.75
C PRO A 266 -3.18 19.45 -9.14
N LYS A 267 -3.90 18.36 -8.88
CA LYS A 267 -5.23 18.38 -8.25
C LYS A 267 -5.24 17.49 -7.02
N GLY A 268 -5.74 18.02 -5.90
CA GLY A 268 -5.86 17.31 -4.64
C GLY A 268 -7.11 16.42 -4.60
N ALA A 269 -6.93 15.11 -4.63
CA ALA A 269 -7.98 14.15 -4.35
C ALA A 269 -8.18 14.06 -2.83
N VAL A 270 -9.26 14.67 -2.34
CA VAL A 270 -9.67 14.65 -0.92
C VAL A 270 -10.23 13.26 -0.59
N LEU A 271 -9.66 12.60 0.42
CA LEU A 271 -10.04 11.24 0.82
C LEU A 271 -10.36 11.20 2.33
N THR A 272 -11.57 10.74 2.65
CA THR A 272 -12.02 10.55 4.04
C THR A 272 -11.56 9.21 4.60
N HIS A 273 -11.54 9.07 5.93
CA HIS A 273 -11.25 7.79 6.58
C HIS A 273 -12.20 6.67 6.10
N GLY A 274 -13.48 7.00 5.92
CA GLY A 274 -14.51 6.08 5.42
C GLY A 274 -14.27 5.62 3.98
N ASN A 275 -13.72 6.47 3.10
CA ASN A 275 -13.35 6.05 1.74
C ASN A 275 -12.25 4.98 1.78
N LEU A 276 -11.26 5.15 2.66
CA LEU A 276 -10.09 4.29 2.75
C LEU A 276 -10.42 2.96 3.44
N ILE A 277 -11.21 2.97 4.53
CA ILE A 277 -11.72 1.74 5.15
C ILE A 277 -12.65 0.97 4.20
N ALA A 278 -13.54 1.63 3.44
CA ALA A 278 -14.36 0.96 2.43
C ALA A 278 -13.50 0.29 1.34
N ASN A 279 -12.40 0.93 0.92
CA ASN A 279 -11.48 0.36 -0.07
C ASN A 279 -10.76 -0.89 0.44
N VAL A 280 -10.17 -0.85 1.65
CA VAL A 280 -9.46 -2.02 2.20
C VAL A 280 -10.40 -3.14 2.64
N ALA A 281 -11.59 -2.82 3.13
CA ALA A 281 -12.61 -3.82 3.47
C ALA A 281 -13.20 -4.50 2.23
N GLY A 282 -13.41 -3.78 1.13
CA GLY A 282 -13.78 -4.40 -0.15
C GLY A 282 -12.66 -5.28 -0.73
N THR A 283 -11.41 -4.96 -0.40
CA THR A 283 -10.21 -5.67 -0.84
C THR A 283 -9.96 -6.95 -0.03
N SER A 284 -10.16 -6.93 1.29
CA SER A 284 -9.90 -8.09 2.18
C SER A 284 -10.76 -9.32 1.85
N ILE A 285 -11.97 -9.13 1.29
CA ILE A 285 -12.85 -10.21 0.81
C ILE A 285 -12.17 -11.14 -0.21
N GLY A 286 -11.09 -10.69 -0.87
CA GLY A 286 -10.31 -11.52 -1.81
C GLY A 286 -8.87 -11.83 -1.40
N ILE A 287 -8.44 -11.42 -0.22
CA ILE A 287 -7.04 -11.50 0.18
C ILE A 287 -6.95 -11.91 1.65
N ASN A 288 -6.45 -13.11 1.89
CA ASN A 288 -6.00 -13.52 3.22
C ASN A 288 -4.56 -13.01 3.40
N LEU A 289 -4.35 -12.02 4.27
CA LEU A 289 -3.03 -11.75 4.88
C LEU A 289 -3.03 -12.25 6.33
N TYR A 290 -1.83 -12.38 6.91
CA TYR A 290 -1.61 -12.87 8.26
C TYR A 290 -0.57 -12.00 8.96
N SER A 291 -0.55 -11.93 10.30
CA SER A 291 0.45 -11.14 11.05
C SER A 291 1.89 -11.64 10.90
N SER A 292 2.08 -12.83 10.33
CA SER A 292 3.40 -13.33 9.90
C SER A 292 3.85 -12.84 8.52
N ASP A 293 3.04 -12.05 7.81
CA ASP A 293 3.40 -11.51 6.51
C ASP A 293 4.34 -10.31 6.61
N ILE A 294 5.29 -10.26 5.68
CA ILE A 294 6.25 -9.17 5.53
C ILE A 294 6.11 -8.60 4.13
N TYR A 295 5.71 -7.34 4.04
CA TYR A 295 5.67 -6.55 2.83
C TYR A 295 6.99 -5.79 2.62
N ILE A 296 7.33 -5.48 1.37
CA ILE A 296 8.42 -4.56 1.04
C ILE A 296 7.85 -3.22 0.54
N SER A 297 8.03 -2.17 1.34
CA SER A 297 7.59 -0.81 1.05
C SER A 297 8.66 -0.10 0.22
N TYR A 298 8.33 0.14 -1.06
CA TYR A 298 9.15 0.86 -2.04
C TYR A 298 8.34 1.60 -3.12
N LEU A 299 7.04 1.29 -3.28
CA LEU A 299 6.13 2.10 -4.08
C LEU A 299 5.88 3.41 -3.30
N PRO A 300 5.98 4.61 -3.90
CA PRO A 300 5.95 5.86 -3.14
C PRO A 300 4.73 5.98 -2.24
N LEU A 301 4.92 6.25 -0.94
CA LEU A 301 3.83 6.45 0.02
C LEU A 301 2.92 7.63 -0.35
N ALA A 302 3.40 8.60 -1.14
CA ALA A 302 2.54 9.64 -1.71
C ALA A 302 1.51 9.13 -2.73
N HIS A 303 1.67 7.91 -3.25
CA HIS A 303 0.73 7.27 -4.17
C HIS A 303 -0.26 6.37 -3.43
N ILE A 304 -1.55 6.57 -3.69
CA ILE A 304 -2.64 5.95 -2.90
C ILE A 304 -2.64 4.41 -2.87
N TYR A 305 -2.10 3.75 -3.90
CA TYR A 305 -1.95 2.28 -3.96
C TYR A 305 -1.02 1.73 -2.86
N GLU A 306 0.06 2.43 -2.51
CA GLU A 306 0.93 2.03 -1.39
C GLU A 306 0.17 2.17 -0.07
N ARG A 307 -0.48 3.31 0.18
CA ARG A 307 -1.20 3.55 1.43
C ARG A 307 -2.38 2.60 1.63
N ALA A 308 -3.14 2.28 0.56
CA ALA A 308 -4.16 1.24 0.62
C ALA A 308 -3.56 -0.13 0.97
N THR A 309 -2.37 -0.46 0.47
CA THR A 309 -1.62 -1.67 0.83
C THR A 309 -1.22 -1.64 2.32
N GLN A 310 -0.71 -0.51 2.82
CA GLN A 310 -0.31 -0.33 4.23
C GLN A 310 -1.49 -0.42 5.20
N VAL A 311 -2.63 0.23 4.89
CA VAL A 311 -3.84 0.17 5.72
C VAL A 311 -4.44 -1.24 5.77
N LEU A 312 -4.39 -1.98 4.65
CA LEU A 312 -4.77 -3.39 4.60
C LEU A 312 -3.79 -4.27 5.41
N LEU A 313 -2.49 -4.02 5.30
CA LEU A 313 -1.45 -4.75 6.03
C LEU A 313 -1.59 -4.59 7.55
N VAL A 314 -1.91 -3.36 8.01
CA VAL A 314 -2.21 -3.03 9.41
C VAL A 314 -3.37 -3.89 9.94
N TYR A 315 -4.51 -3.92 9.25
CA TYR A 315 -5.69 -4.70 9.66
C TYR A 315 -5.37 -6.18 9.97
N PHE A 316 -4.47 -6.78 9.20
CA PHE A 316 -4.02 -8.16 9.36
C PHE A 316 -2.79 -8.33 10.28
N GLY A 317 -2.23 -7.25 10.83
CA GLY A 317 -1.07 -7.26 11.73
C GLY A 317 0.27 -7.53 11.06
N GLY A 318 0.37 -7.33 9.74
CA GLY A 318 1.59 -7.63 8.99
C GLY A 318 2.67 -6.56 9.15
N ALA A 319 3.90 -6.88 8.73
CA ALA A 319 5.07 -6.03 8.89
C ALA A 319 5.49 -5.37 7.56
N SER A 320 5.83 -4.08 7.57
CA SER A 320 6.35 -3.33 6.43
C SER A 320 7.86 -3.09 6.56
N GLY A 321 8.65 -3.81 5.76
CA GLY A 321 10.09 -3.56 5.62
C GLY A 321 10.36 -2.54 4.52
N PHE A 322 11.08 -1.46 4.83
CA PHE A 322 11.40 -0.40 3.89
C PHE A 322 12.63 -0.74 3.02
N TYR A 323 12.59 -0.37 1.75
CA TYR A 323 13.76 -0.38 0.86
C TYR A 323 14.79 0.71 1.25
N GLN A 324 16.03 0.62 0.77
CA GLN A 324 17.11 1.57 1.08
C GLN A 324 17.08 2.88 0.26
N GLY A 325 15.91 3.29 -0.25
CA GLY A 325 15.76 4.47 -1.13
C GLY A 325 16.09 4.23 -2.62
N ASP A 326 16.96 3.26 -2.92
CA ASP A 326 17.42 2.97 -4.29
C ASP A 326 16.67 1.81 -4.96
N ASN A 327 15.88 2.13 -5.99
CA ASN A 327 15.15 1.17 -6.83
C ASN A 327 16.04 0.21 -7.65
N LEU A 328 17.35 0.47 -7.78
CA LEU A 328 18.30 -0.45 -8.42
C LEU A 328 18.69 -1.60 -7.47
N LYS A 329 18.77 -1.32 -6.16
CA LYS A 329 19.16 -2.27 -5.10
C LYS A 329 17.98 -3.00 -4.45
N LEU A 330 16.76 -2.73 -4.91
CA LEU A 330 15.53 -3.35 -4.40
C LEU A 330 15.60 -4.89 -4.35
N VAL A 331 16.31 -5.52 -5.29
CA VAL A 331 16.52 -6.98 -5.31
C VAL A 331 17.38 -7.46 -4.14
N ASP A 332 18.37 -6.66 -3.73
CA ASP A 332 19.26 -6.95 -2.60
C ASP A 332 18.54 -6.72 -1.26
N ASP A 333 17.66 -5.72 -1.20
CA ASP A 333 16.75 -5.51 -0.07
C ASP A 333 15.76 -6.68 0.06
N MET A 334 15.15 -7.13 -1.04
CA MET A 334 14.29 -8.32 -1.05
C MET A 334 15.03 -9.61 -0.68
N ALA A 335 16.32 -9.72 -0.99
CA ALA A 335 17.14 -10.87 -0.63
C ALA A 335 17.35 -11.00 0.89
N VAL A 336 17.48 -9.87 1.60
CA VAL A 336 17.65 -9.82 3.08
C VAL A 336 16.30 -9.83 3.80
N LEU A 337 15.37 -8.94 3.43
CA LEU A 337 14.03 -8.84 4.02
C LEU A 337 13.21 -10.13 3.83
N ARG A 338 13.41 -10.78 2.67
CA ARG A 338 12.68 -11.97 2.23
C ARG A 338 11.17 -11.80 2.36
N PRO A 339 10.54 -10.83 1.68
CA PRO A 339 9.12 -10.54 1.85
C PRO A 339 8.22 -11.73 1.48
N THR A 340 7.03 -11.79 2.06
CA THR A 340 5.94 -12.71 1.68
C THR A 340 4.93 -12.03 0.77
N VAL A 341 4.78 -10.71 0.86
CA VAL A 341 3.87 -9.87 0.06
C VAL A 341 4.70 -8.97 -0.85
N PHE A 342 4.40 -8.96 -2.16
CA PHE A 342 5.08 -8.10 -3.13
C PHE A 342 4.11 -7.47 -4.14
N CYS A 343 3.49 -6.36 -3.72
CA CYS A 343 2.77 -5.44 -4.59
C CYS A 343 3.75 -4.72 -5.53
N SER A 344 3.35 -4.48 -6.77
CA SER A 344 4.18 -3.81 -7.78
C SER A 344 3.35 -3.13 -8.87
N VAL A 345 4.06 -2.54 -9.84
CA VAL A 345 3.52 -1.88 -11.03
C VAL A 345 4.03 -2.56 -12.30
N PRO A 346 3.25 -2.56 -13.41
CA PRO A 346 3.62 -3.27 -14.64
C PRO A 346 5.02 -2.96 -15.17
N ARG A 347 5.51 -1.72 -15.02
CA ARG A 347 6.88 -1.34 -15.43
C ARG A 347 7.96 -2.20 -14.76
N LEU A 348 7.83 -2.51 -13.47
CA LEU A 348 8.81 -3.34 -12.76
C LEU A 348 8.61 -4.83 -13.05
N TYR A 349 7.37 -5.30 -13.15
CA TYR A 349 7.07 -6.68 -13.57
C TYR A 349 7.55 -6.98 -15.00
N ASN A 350 7.46 -6.04 -15.93
CA ASN A 350 8.03 -6.16 -17.28
C ASN A 350 9.57 -6.18 -17.25
N LYS A 351 10.22 -5.37 -16.40
CA LYS A 351 11.68 -5.40 -16.17
C LYS A 351 12.13 -6.75 -15.58
N LEU A 352 11.37 -7.30 -14.63
CA LEU A 352 11.61 -8.61 -14.02
C LEU A 352 11.46 -9.75 -15.04
N TYR A 353 10.38 -9.73 -15.84
CA TYR A 353 10.16 -10.66 -16.96
C TYR A 353 11.35 -10.66 -17.93
N ALA A 354 11.73 -9.47 -18.43
CA ALA A 354 12.84 -9.33 -19.35
C ALA A 354 14.18 -9.78 -18.76
N SER A 355 14.43 -9.48 -17.47
CA SER A 355 15.63 -9.91 -16.75
C SER A 355 15.71 -11.44 -16.64
N ILE A 356 14.63 -12.10 -16.23
CA ILE A 356 14.57 -13.57 -16.11
C ILE A 356 14.75 -14.20 -17.49
N MET A 357 14.02 -13.75 -18.51
CA MET A 357 14.13 -14.30 -19.87
C MET A 357 15.51 -14.09 -20.50
N ASN A 358 16.19 -12.97 -20.20
CA ASN A 358 17.58 -12.76 -20.63
C ASN A 358 18.53 -13.74 -19.93
N VAL A 359 18.38 -13.96 -18.62
CA VAL A 359 19.18 -14.95 -17.87
C VAL A 359 18.94 -16.38 -18.37
N VAL A 360 17.71 -16.73 -18.76
CA VAL A 360 17.38 -18.04 -19.36
C VAL A 360 18.08 -18.23 -20.71
N LYS A 361 18.05 -17.24 -21.60
CA LYS A 361 18.70 -17.30 -22.93
C LYS A 361 20.22 -17.34 -22.83
N THR A 362 20.82 -16.43 -22.07
CA THR A 362 22.28 -16.35 -21.86
C THR A 362 22.85 -17.52 -21.05
N SER A 363 22.00 -18.28 -20.35
CA SER A 363 22.37 -19.53 -19.68
C SER A 363 22.68 -20.71 -20.60
N GLY A 364 22.52 -20.55 -21.93
CA GLY A 364 22.85 -21.57 -22.92
C GLY A 364 21.74 -22.59 -23.18
N SER A 365 21.72 -23.15 -24.38
CA SER A 365 20.55 -23.82 -24.98
C SER A 365 19.99 -25.01 -24.20
N LEU A 366 20.82 -25.69 -23.38
CA LEU A 366 20.35 -26.76 -22.50
C LEU A 366 19.51 -26.22 -21.34
N ARG A 367 19.95 -25.14 -20.70
CA ARG A 367 19.20 -24.50 -19.59
C ARG A 367 17.94 -23.82 -20.10
N GLU A 368 17.97 -23.22 -21.29
CA GLU A 368 16.78 -22.69 -21.97
C GLU A 368 15.75 -23.79 -22.26
N LYS A 369 16.17 -24.92 -22.86
CA LYS A 369 15.28 -26.07 -23.09
C LYS A 369 14.66 -26.61 -21.81
N ILE A 370 15.43 -26.71 -20.72
CA ILE A 370 14.94 -27.13 -19.40
C ILE A 370 13.94 -26.12 -18.82
N PHE A 371 14.19 -24.82 -18.94
CA PHE A 371 13.25 -23.79 -18.49
C PHE A 371 11.93 -23.85 -19.27
N ASN A 372 12.00 -23.93 -20.60
CA ASN A 372 10.81 -23.97 -21.47
C ASN A 372 9.99 -25.26 -21.23
N ALA A 373 10.65 -26.40 -21.00
CA ALA A 373 9.97 -27.65 -20.62
C ALA A 373 9.28 -27.53 -19.25
N ALA A 374 9.97 -26.98 -18.24
CA ALA A 374 9.41 -26.74 -16.91
C ALA A 374 8.20 -25.80 -16.94
N TYR A 375 8.30 -24.71 -17.72
CA TYR A 375 7.24 -23.72 -17.89
C TYR A 375 6.00 -24.32 -18.57
N ASN A 376 6.19 -25.02 -19.69
CA ASN A 376 5.07 -25.63 -20.43
C ASN A 376 4.39 -26.75 -19.63
N ALA A 377 5.15 -27.62 -18.96
CA ALA A 377 4.59 -28.65 -18.08
C ALA A 377 3.78 -28.05 -16.92
N LYS A 378 4.25 -26.94 -16.35
CA LYS A 378 3.56 -26.22 -15.28
C LYS A 378 2.30 -25.52 -15.77
N LYS A 379 2.35 -24.86 -16.94
CA LYS A 379 1.18 -24.26 -17.60
C LYS A 379 0.12 -25.31 -17.91
N GLN A 380 0.50 -26.43 -18.52
CA GLN A 380 -0.41 -27.55 -18.78
C GLN A 380 -1.02 -28.13 -17.49
N ALA A 381 -0.27 -28.25 -16.39
CA ALA A 381 -0.85 -28.71 -15.12
C ALA A 381 -1.94 -27.75 -14.61
N ILE A 382 -1.63 -26.45 -14.54
CA ILE A 382 -2.54 -25.43 -13.99
C ILE A 382 -3.79 -25.22 -14.84
N PHE A 383 -3.66 -25.19 -16.17
CA PHE A 383 -4.81 -25.08 -17.09
C PHE A 383 -5.72 -26.32 -17.03
N ASN A 384 -5.18 -27.50 -16.73
CA ASN A 384 -5.95 -28.73 -16.52
C ASN A 384 -6.44 -28.91 -15.06
N GLY A 385 -6.38 -27.88 -14.22
CA GLY A 385 -6.84 -27.94 -12.81
C GLY A 385 -5.97 -28.78 -11.88
N LYS A 386 -4.75 -29.15 -12.29
CA LYS A 386 -3.84 -30.03 -11.55
C LYS A 386 -2.74 -29.25 -10.85
N ASN A 387 -2.30 -29.77 -9.70
CA ASN A 387 -1.12 -29.25 -9.02
C ASN A 387 0.15 -29.46 -9.88
N PRO A 388 1.01 -28.45 -10.06
CA PRO A 388 2.33 -28.63 -10.67
C PRO A 388 3.19 -29.65 -9.93
N SER A 389 4.06 -30.36 -10.66
CA SER A 389 5.05 -31.25 -10.03
C SER A 389 6.09 -30.44 -9.24
N PRO A 390 6.31 -30.71 -7.93
CA PRO A 390 7.32 -30.03 -7.12
C PRO A 390 8.76 -30.18 -7.63
N PHE A 391 9.00 -31.16 -8.52
CA PHE A 391 10.29 -31.35 -9.20
C PHE A 391 10.72 -30.09 -9.97
N TRP A 392 9.80 -29.48 -10.74
CA TRP A 392 10.12 -28.29 -11.54
C TRP A 392 10.35 -27.05 -10.69
N ASP A 393 9.62 -26.91 -9.57
CA ASP A 393 9.89 -25.86 -8.58
C ASP A 393 11.28 -26.02 -7.96
N ARG A 394 11.66 -27.24 -7.53
CA ARG A 394 12.99 -27.51 -6.96
C ARG A 394 14.13 -27.34 -7.96
N LEU A 395 13.94 -27.76 -9.22
CA LEU A 395 14.98 -27.73 -10.25
C LEU A 395 15.21 -26.32 -10.83
N VAL A 396 14.12 -25.60 -11.12
CA VAL A 396 14.11 -24.36 -11.89
C VAL A 396 13.58 -23.19 -11.04
N PHE A 397 12.30 -23.20 -10.69
CA PHE A 397 11.62 -21.96 -10.26
C PHE A 397 12.10 -21.44 -8.90
N ASN A 398 12.49 -22.29 -7.96
CA ASN A 398 12.96 -21.86 -6.63
C ASN A 398 14.24 -21.01 -6.71
N LYS A 399 15.10 -21.22 -7.71
CA LYS A 399 16.30 -20.40 -7.97
C LYS A 399 15.99 -19.00 -8.52
N ILE A 400 14.76 -18.81 -8.98
CA ILE A 400 14.23 -17.52 -9.46
C ILE A 400 13.42 -16.87 -8.33
N LYS A 401 12.58 -17.64 -7.61
CA LYS A 401 11.90 -17.21 -6.38
C LYS A 401 12.88 -16.67 -5.33
N SER A 402 14.06 -17.29 -5.18
CA SER A 402 15.10 -16.86 -4.24
C SER A 402 15.68 -15.47 -4.53
N ARG A 403 15.60 -14.97 -5.78
CA ARG A 403 15.98 -13.58 -6.10
C ARG A 403 15.00 -12.54 -5.53
N LEU A 404 13.76 -12.94 -5.25
CA LEU A 404 12.80 -12.14 -4.47
C LEU A 404 12.75 -12.63 -3.01
N GLY A 405 13.88 -13.08 -2.47
CA GLY A 405 14.03 -13.58 -1.10
C GLY A 405 13.37 -14.93 -0.78
N GLY A 406 12.67 -15.54 -1.75
CA GLY A 406 12.18 -16.92 -1.70
C GLY A 406 10.96 -17.18 -0.81
N ARG A 407 10.39 -16.16 -0.14
CA ARG A 407 9.18 -16.29 0.69
C ARG A 407 7.91 -15.70 0.08
N VAL A 408 8.00 -14.97 -1.05
CA VAL A 408 6.85 -14.31 -1.69
C VAL A 408 5.75 -15.34 -2.00
N ARG A 409 4.59 -15.17 -1.36
CA ARG A 409 3.38 -16.00 -1.49
C ARG A 409 2.22 -15.27 -2.16
N TYR A 410 2.24 -13.93 -2.11
CA TYR A 410 1.23 -13.04 -2.67
C TYR A 410 1.89 -11.92 -3.50
N MET A 411 1.31 -11.62 -4.66
CA MET A 411 1.77 -10.60 -5.60
C MET A 411 0.56 -9.85 -6.17
N ALA A 412 0.65 -8.52 -6.33
CA ALA A 412 -0.41 -7.68 -6.88
C ALA A 412 0.15 -6.65 -7.88
N SER A 413 -0.58 -6.39 -8.96
CA SER A 413 -0.26 -5.34 -9.92
C SER A 413 -1.28 -4.22 -9.85
N GLY A 414 -0.82 -2.96 -9.89
CA GLY A 414 -1.70 -1.79 -9.83
C GLY A 414 -1.16 -0.60 -10.63
N ALA A 415 -1.88 0.52 -10.54
CA ALA A 415 -1.65 1.81 -11.22
C ALA A 415 -1.70 1.81 -12.77
N SER A 416 -1.50 0.69 -13.46
CA SER A 416 -1.66 0.57 -14.91
C SER A 416 -1.90 -0.89 -15.35
N PRO A 417 -2.32 -1.15 -16.61
CA PRO A 417 -2.53 -2.51 -17.11
C PRO A 417 -1.23 -3.33 -17.24
N LEU A 418 -1.28 -4.60 -16.84
CA LEU A 418 -0.26 -5.61 -17.13
C LEU A 418 -0.68 -6.43 -18.36
N SER A 419 0.26 -6.87 -19.19
CA SER A 419 -0.07 -7.74 -20.33
C SER A 419 -0.39 -9.17 -19.86
N PRO A 420 -1.31 -9.88 -20.55
CA PRO A 420 -1.65 -11.27 -20.20
C PRO A 420 -0.43 -12.18 -20.12
N ASP A 421 0.50 -12.11 -21.07
CA ASP A 421 1.70 -12.97 -21.09
C ASP A 421 2.59 -12.80 -19.86
N VAL A 422 2.77 -11.57 -19.36
CA VAL A 422 3.59 -11.30 -18.18
C VAL A 422 2.83 -11.69 -16.90
N MET A 423 1.52 -11.50 -16.85
CA MET A 423 0.68 -12.00 -15.76
C MET A 423 0.74 -13.54 -15.67
N ASP A 424 0.57 -14.22 -16.80
CA ASP A 424 0.62 -15.68 -16.92
C ASP A 424 2.02 -16.20 -16.56
N PHE A 425 3.08 -15.52 -16.98
CA PHE A 425 4.46 -15.84 -16.63
C PHE A 425 4.75 -15.75 -15.13
N LEU A 426 4.40 -14.64 -14.49
CA LEU A 426 4.56 -14.47 -13.04
C LEU A 426 3.75 -15.52 -12.27
N ARG A 427 2.51 -15.77 -12.71
CA ARG A 427 1.63 -16.82 -12.17
C ARG A 427 2.28 -18.21 -12.30
N MET A 428 2.80 -18.57 -13.47
CA MET A 428 3.50 -19.85 -13.68
C MET A 428 4.78 -19.98 -12.84
N LEU A 429 5.52 -18.90 -12.63
CA LEU A 429 6.71 -18.92 -11.76
C LEU A 429 6.32 -19.11 -10.29
N TRP A 430 5.41 -18.29 -9.75
CA TRP A 430 5.16 -18.23 -8.31
C TRP A 430 4.22 -19.30 -7.75
N LEU A 431 3.19 -19.74 -8.50
CA LEU A 431 2.31 -20.85 -8.08
C LEU A 431 3.13 -22.08 -7.64
N SER A 432 2.86 -22.62 -6.46
CA SER A 432 3.34 -23.93 -6.01
C SER A 432 2.21 -24.96 -5.83
N SER A 433 0.96 -24.52 -5.92
CA SER A 433 -0.26 -25.34 -5.82
C SER A 433 -1.42 -24.67 -6.56
N TYR A 434 -2.34 -25.45 -7.10
CA TYR A 434 -3.62 -24.96 -7.63
C TYR A 434 -4.58 -24.67 -6.47
N ARG A 435 -4.98 -23.40 -6.32
CA ARG A 435 -6.05 -22.88 -5.45
C ARG A 435 -6.87 -21.83 -6.22
N ARG A 436 -7.95 -21.27 -5.63
CA ARG A 436 -8.94 -20.42 -6.33
C ARG A 436 -9.31 -19.06 -5.65
N VAL A 437 -8.48 -18.41 -4.80
CA VAL A 437 -8.77 -17.06 -4.18
C VAL A 437 -7.60 -16.05 -4.26
N TRP A 438 -7.88 -14.81 -4.73
CA TRP A 438 -7.05 -13.62 -5.09
C TRP A 438 -8.00 -12.66 -5.86
N ASN A 439 -7.53 -11.61 -6.56
CA ASN A 439 -8.38 -10.69 -7.37
C ASN A 439 -7.66 -9.99 -8.54
N ASP A 440 -8.38 -9.80 -9.66
CA ASP A 440 -7.99 -8.90 -10.76
C ASP A 440 -8.37 -7.45 -10.41
N LEU A 441 -7.66 -6.87 -9.43
CA LEU A 441 -7.92 -5.52 -8.90
C LEU A 441 -7.46 -4.43 -9.88
N LYS A 442 -8.30 -4.18 -10.90
CA LYS A 442 -8.38 -2.87 -11.56
C LYS A 442 -8.87 -1.84 -10.54
N LEU A 443 -7.98 -1.39 -9.66
CA LEU A 443 -8.18 -0.17 -8.90
C LEU A 443 -8.46 0.96 -9.91
N PRO A 444 -9.63 1.62 -9.87
CA PRO A 444 -9.82 2.83 -10.64
C PRO A 444 -8.83 3.87 -10.12
N VAL A 445 -8.03 4.44 -11.03
CA VAL A 445 -7.24 5.62 -10.72
C VAL A 445 -8.23 6.77 -10.52
N LEU A 446 -8.18 7.39 -9.34
CA LEU A 446 -8.81 8.68 -9.03
C LEU A 446 -7.87 9.82 -9.47
#